data_AF-A0A345DPJ4-F1
#
_entry.id   AF-A0A345DPJ4-F1
#
_cell.length_a   1.000
_cell.length_b   1.000
_cell.length_c   1.000
_cell.angle_alpha   90.00
_cell.angle_beta   90.00
_cell.angle_gamma   90.00
#
_symmetry.space_group_name_H-M   'P 1'
#
loop_
_entity.id
_entity.type
_entity.pdbx_description
1 polymer ?
#
loop_
_entity_poly.entity_id
_entity_poly.type
_entity_poly.pdbx_seq_one_letter_code
_entity_poly.pdbx_strand_id
1 'polypeptide(L)'
;MNFTKIAWRRYCTFISKWFRKKGIKIKTNTKVTKLVVENNKVTKIKLSSEEENVTYLALVAIGVTLATNFLKTTDLKMNEFGAILVNNQFETNKY
;
A
#
# COMPACT_ATOMS: atom_id res chain seq x y z
N MET A 1 22.63 -17.81 -6.27
CA MET A 1 22.42 -16.89 -5.13
C MET A 1 22.15 -15.49 -5.67
N ASN A 2 20.99 -14.89 -5.39
CA ASN A 2 20.54 -13.66 -6.06
C ASN A 2 21.02 -12.42 -5.28
N PHE A 3 22.13 -11.80 -5.71
CA PHE A 3 22.82 -10.71 -4.99
C PHE A 3 21.91 -9.51 -4.66
N THR A 4 20.93 -9.22 -5.51
CA THR A 4 19.94 -8.15 -5.34
C THR A 4 19.05 -8.35 -4.10
N LYS A 5 18.58 -9.58 -3.87
CA LYS A 5 17.73 -9.91 -2.71
C LYS A 5 18.50 -9.76 -1.38
N ILE A 6 19.80 -10.05 -1.39
CA ILE A 6 20.66 -9.96 -0.20
C ILE A 6 20.92 -8.49 0.15
N ALA A 7 21.26 -7.66 -0.83
CA ALA A 7 21.47 -6.23 -0.63
C ALA A 7 20.21 -5.54 -0.10
N TRP A 8 19.04 -5.81 -0.71
CA TRP A 8 17.75 -5.29 -0.27
C TRP A 8 17.44 -5.65 1.18
N ARG A 9 17.61 -6.93 1.55
CA ARG A 9 17.36 -7.39 2.93
C ARG A 9 18.22 -6.65 3.96
N ARG A 10 19.50 -6.40 3.63
CA ARG A 10 20.41 -5.64 4.51
C ARG A 10 19.95 -4.19 4.67
N TYR A 11 19.52 -3.55 3.58
CA TYR A 11 19.01 -2.19 3.60
C TYR A 11 17.74 -2.05 4.45
N CYS A 12 16.74 -2.91 4.25
CA CYS A 12 15.53 -2.92 5.07
C CYS A 12 15.83 -3.16 6.56
N THR A 13 16.80 -4.03 6.86
CA THR A 13 17.23 -4.29 8.25
C THR A 13 17.86 -3.04 8.87
N PHE A 14 18.71 -2.34 8.13
CA PHE A 14 19.35 -1.11 8.60
C PHE A 14 18.32 -0.01 8.89
N ILE A 15 17.41 0.25 7.95
CA ILE A 15 16.33 1.24 8.11
C ILE A 15 15.43 0.88 9.30
N SER A 16 15.03 -0.38 9.42
CA SER A 16 14.16 -0.84 10.51
C SER A 16 14.83 -0.61 11.87
N LYS A 17 16.13 -0.88 11.98
CA LYS A 17 16.91 -0.59 13.20
C LYS A 17 16.96 0.90 13.49
N TRP A 18 17.15 1.75 12.47
CA TRP A 18 17.21 3.20 12.64
C TRP A 18 15.89 3.76 13.19
N PHE A 19 14.75 3.36 12.62
CA PHE A 19 13.44 3.78 13.11
C PHE A 19 13.15 3.26 14.54
N ARG A 20 13.49 1.99 14.82
CA ARG A 20 13.35 1.44 16.18
C ARG A 20 14.19 2.21 17.21
N LYS A 21 15.41 2.62 16.87
CA LYS A 21 16.25 3.49 17.73
C LYS A 21 15.61 4.85 18.02
N LYS A 22 14.74 5.34 17.13
CA LYS A 22 13.95 6.57 17.32
C LYS A 22 12.63 6.34 18.07
N GLY A 23 12.41 5.14 18.62
CA GLY A 23 11.20 4.81 19.38
C GLY A 23 10.01 4.38 18.51
N ILE A 24 10.17 4.22 17.20
CA ILE A 24 9.09 3.79 16.31
C ILE A 24 8.91 2.26 16.39
N LYS A 25 7.70 1.84 16.76
CA LYS A 25 7.31 0.43 16.81
C LYS A 25 6.95 -0.08 15.41
N ILE A 26 7.82 -0.89 14.82
CA ILE A 26 7.58 -1.51 13.51
C ILE A 26 7.02 -2.93 13.72
N LYS A 27 5.79 -3.16 13.25
CA LYS A 27 5.14 -4.47 13.22
C LYS A 27 5.07 -4.99 11.79
N THR A 28 5.72 -6.12 11.53
CA THR A 28 5.70 -6.83 10.24
C THR A 28 4.85 -8.09 10.36
N ASN A 29 4.59 -8.78 9.23
CA ASN A 29 3.75 -9.99 9.20
C ASN A 29 2.35 -9.77 9.81
N THR A 30 1.81 -8.57 9.61
CA THR A 30 0.49 -8.18 10.08
C THR A 30 -0.14 -7.22 9.08
N LYS A 31 -1.46 -7.11 9.11
CA LYS A 31 -2.24 -6.17 8.32
C LYS A 31 -3.28 -5.51 9.20
N VAL A 32 -3.64 -4.27 8.88
CA VAL A 32 -4.79 -3.61 9.48
C VAL A 32 -6.06 -4.23 8.89
N THR A 33 -6.97 -4.69 9.74
CA THR A 33 -8.24 -5.30 9.33
C THR A 33 -9.43 -4.35 9.53
N LYS A 34 -9.33 -3.43 10.49
CA LYS A 34 -10.40 -2.46 10.78
C LYS A 34 -9.82 -1.17 11.38
N LEU A 35 -10.37 -0.04 10.95
CA LEU A 35 -10.24 1.24 11.65
C LEU A 35 -11.48 1.40 12.53
N VAL A 36 -11.29 1.57 13.84
CA VAL A 36 -12.37 1.83 14.80
C VAL A 36 -12.57 3.33 14.87
N VAL A 37 -13.80 3.77 14.57
CA VAL A 37 -14.18 5.18 14.48
C VAL A 37 -15.32 5.45 15.45
N GLU A 38 -15.14 6.45 16.30
CA GLU A 38 -16.15 6.93 17.25
C GLU A 38 -16.25 8.46 17.07
N ASN A 39 -17.47 9.00 17.01
CA ASN A 39 -17.71 10.44 16.80
C ASN A 39 -16.92 11.03 15.62
N ASN A 40 -16.91 10.34 14.47
CA ASN A 40 -16.16 10.70 13.26
C ASN A 40 -14.63 10.83 13.43
N LYS A 41 -14.04 10.25 14.49
CA LYS A 41 -12.60 10.23 14.74
C LYS A 41 -12.10 8.80 14.87
N VAL A 42 -10.93 8.50 14.30
CA VAL A 42 -10.27 7.23 14.56
C VAL A 42 -9.81 7.18 16.01
N THR A 43 -10.10 6.08 16.69
CA THR A 43 -9.71 5.86 18.09
C THR A 43 -8.77 4.67 18.23
N LYS A 44 -8.93 3.65 17.37
CA LYS A 44 -8.10 2.45 17.37
C LYS A 44 -7.97 1.85 15.98
N ILE A 45 -6.94 1.02 15.80
CA ILE A 45 -6.80 0.09 14.68
C ILE A 45 -6.78 -1.34 15.20
N LYS A 46 -7.48 -2.24 14.49
CA LYS A 46 -7.43 -3.68 14.73
C LYS A 46 -6.51 -4.33 13.70
N LEU A 47 -5.62 -5.19 14.18
CA LEU A 47 -4.69 -5.95 13.35
C LEU A 47 -5.24 -7.36 13.06
N SER A 48 -4.66 -8.03 12.07
CA SER A 48 -4.98 -9.43 11.76
C SER A 48 -4.60 -10.42 12.87
N SER A 49 -3.71 -10.01 13.78
CA SER A 49 -3.36 -10.75 14.99
C SER A 49 -4.36 -10.55 16.13
N GLU A 50 -5.52 -9.95 15.87
CA GLU A 50 -6.55 -9.53 16.84
C GLU A 50 -6.13 -8.43 17.84
N GLU A 51 -4.85 -8.04 17.84
CA GLU A 51 -4.34 -6.93 18.63
C GLU A 51 -4.99 -5.60 18.23
N GLU A 52 -5.32 -4.79 19.23
CA GLU A 52 -5.79 -3.41 19.06
C GLU A 52 -4.72 -2.40 19.44
N ASN A 53 -4.55 -1.36 18.63
CA ASN A 53 -3.66 -0.24 18.94
C ASN A 53 -4.46 1.06 18.95
N VAL A 54 -4.43 1.79 20.07
CA VAL A 54 -5.04 3.12 20.20
C VAL A 54 -4.29 4.10 19.29
N THR A 55 -5.03 4.86 18.49
CA THR A 55 -4.48 5.92 17.65
C THR A 55 -5.53 7.00 17.37
N TYR A 56 -5.06 8.23 17.23
CA TYR A 56 -5.89 9.40 16.90
C TYR A 56 -5.72 9.85 15.44
N LEU A 57 -4.71 9.32 14.76
CA LEU A 57 -4.41 9.61 13.36
C LEU A 57 -3.94 8.33 12.66
N ALA A 58 -4.46 8.08 11.46
CA ALA A 58 -4.04 6.99 10.61
C ALA A 58 -3.54 7.54 9.28
N LEU A 59 -2.27 7.32 8.97
CA LEU A 59 -1.69 7.58 7.66
C LEU A 59 -1.65 6.26 6.88
N VAL A 60 -2.36 6.18 5.75
CA VAL A 60 -2.47 4.97 4.94
C VAL A 60 -1.64 5.13 3.67
N ALA A 61 -0.60 4.31 3.52
CA ALA A 61 0.30 4.30 2.37
C ALA A 61 0.54 2.87 1.87
N ILE A 62 -0.53 2.22 1.38
CA ILE A 62 -0.53 0.78 1.00
C ILE A 62 -0.47 0.53 -0.52
N GLY A 63 -0.47 1.59 -1.32
CA GLY A 63 -0.50 1.51 -2.78
C GLY A 63 -1.33 2.63 -3.38
N VAL A 64 -1.46 2.60 -4.70
CA VAL A 64 -2.25 3.54 -5.49
C VAL A 64 -3.17 2.78 -6.44
N THR A 65 -4.34 3.34 -6.73
CA THR A 65 -5.27 2.81 -7.73
C THR A 65 -5.38 3.81 -8.88
N LEU A 66 -5.35 3.31 -10.11
CA LEU A 66 -5.46 4.15 -11.30
C LEU A 66 -6.90 4.70 -11.40
N ALA A 67 -7.01 5.98 -11.71
CA ALA A 67 -8.29 6.69 -11.79
C ALA A 67 -9.05 6.40 -13.09
N THR A 68 -9.17 5.13 -13.49
CA THR A 68 -9.69 4.69 -14.80
C THR A 68 -11.07 4.04 -14.69
N ASN A 69 -11.68 4.04 -13.51
CA ASN A 69 -12.98 3.41 -13.28
C ASN A 69 -14.09 3.91 -14.22
N PHE A 70 -14.04 5.18 -14.63
CA PHE A 70 -15.01 5.78 -15.54
C PHE A 70 -14.91 5.26 -16.98
N LEU A 71 -13.80 4.62 -17.34
CA LEU A 71 -13.56 4.05 -18.68
C LEU A 71 -14.03 2.59 -18.79
N LYS A 72 -14.51 1.98 -17.70
CA LYS A 72 -14.94 0.56 -17.70
C LYS A 72 -16.09 0.24 -18.65
N THR A 73 -16.86 1.25 -19.06
CA THR A 73 -17.96 1.12 -20.02
C THR A 73 -17.53 1.40 -21.46
N THR A 74 -16.24 1.62 -21.71
CA THR A 74 -15.67 1.90 -23.04
C THR A 74 -14.93 0.68 -23.58
N ASP A 75 -14.70 0.64 -24.89
CA ASP A 75 -13.88 -0.42 -25.53
C ASP A 75 -12.37 -0.18 -25.39
N LEU A 76 -11.95 0.70 -24.48
CA LEU A 76 -10.53 0.88 -24.19
C LEU A 76 -9.98 -0.35 -23.50
N LYS A 77 -8.88 -0.87 -24.03
CA LYS A 77 -8.18 -2.02 -23.44
C LYS A 77 -7.49 -1.59 -22.16
N MET A 78 -7.85 -2.27 -21.09
CA MET A 78 -7.23 -2.11 -19.78
C MET A 78 -6.78 -3.48 -19.26
N ASN A 79 -5.72 -3.51 -18.43
CA ASN A 79 -5.35 -4.72 -17.71
C ASN A 79 -6.22 -4.94 -16.46
N GLU A 80 -6.01 -6.06 -15.77
CA GLU A 80 -6.73 -6.43 -14.54
C GLU A 80 -6.56 -5.44 -13.37
N PHE A 81 -5.52 -4.59 -13.40
CA PHE A 81 -5.27 -3.54 -12.41
C PHE A 81 -5.88 -2.18 -12.81
N GLY A 82 -6.60 -2.12 -13.93
CA GLY A 82 -7.20 -0.90 -14.46
C GLY A 82 -6.22 0.01 -15.21
N ALA A 83 -5.03 -0.46 -15.59
CA ALA A 83 -4.10 0.34 -16.39
C ALA A 83 -4.51 0.34 -17.85
N ILE A 84 -4.57 1.53 -18.46
CA ILE A 84 -4.82 1.71 -19.89
C ILE A 84 -3.62 1.14 -20.64
N LEU A 85 -3.89 0.25 -21.59
CA LEU A 85 -2.86 -0.30 -22.45
C LEU A 85 -2.53 0.71 -23.56
N VAL A 86 -1.24 1.02 -23.69
CA VAL A 86 -0.73 1.95 -24.70
C VAL A 86 0.42 1.32 -25.48
N ASN A 87 0.64 1.79 -26.70
CA ASN A 87 1.82 1.46 -27.49
C ASN A 87 3.04 2.33 -27.08
N ASN A 88 4.15 2.23 -27.83
CA ASN A 88 5.39 2.96 -27.54
C ASN A 88 5.28 4.48 -27.77
N GLN A 89 4.21 4.92 -28.43
CA GLN A 89 3.87 6.33 -28.67
C GLN A 89 2.87 6.85 -27.63
N PHE A 90 2.51 6.05 -26.62
CA PHE A 90 1.52 6.34 -25.58
C PHE A 90 0.08 6.43 -26.09
N GLU A 91 -0.21 5.77 -27.20
CA GLU A 91 -1.51 5.81 -27.85
C GLU A 91 -2.34 4.58 -27.44
N THR A 92 -3.65 4.78 -27.25
CA THR A 92 -4.56 3.70 -26.84
C THR A 92 -4.99 2.83 -28.02
N ASN A 93 -5.72 1.75 -27.76
CA ASN A 93 -6.27 0.90 -28.82
C ASN A 93 -7.42 1.53 -29.62
N LYS A 94 -7.94 2.68 -29.21
CA LYS A 94 -8.87 3.44 -30.03
C LYS A 94 -8.08 4.42 -30.90
N TYR A 95 -8.19 4.15 -32.20
CA TYR A 95 -8.01 5.06 -33.33
C TYR A 95 -9.31 5.12 -34.10
#